data_AF-A0A6I9LYY8-F1
#
_entry.id   AF-A0A6I9LYY8-F1
#
_cell.length_a   1.000
_cell.length_b   1.000
_cell.length_c   1.000
_cell.angle_alpha   90.00
_cell.angle_beta   90.00
_cell.angle_gamma   90.00
#
_symmetry.space_group_name_H-M   'P 1'
#
loop_
_entity.id
_entity.type
_entity.pdbx_description
1 polymer ?
#
loop_
_entity_poly.entity_id
_entity_poly.type
_entity_poly.pdbx_seq_one_letter_code
_entity_poly.pdbx_strand_id
1 'polypeptide(L)' 'MHLHLSVLLFYLVISLPAGNCAVGHRGIEFRTCTSMQGLCFFGCRPGWIWIAFCNNIMSCCKQDTLFAPPQSEVF' A
#
# COMPACT_ATOMS: atom_id res chain seq x y z
N MET A 1 -9.09 31.96 15.21
CA MET A 1 -9.70 30.61 15.33
C MET A 1 -9.46 29.69 14.12
N HIS A 2 -8.65 30.06 13.12
CA HIS A 2 -8.34 29.20 11.97
C HIS A 2 -7.15 28.24 12.17
N LEU A 3 -6.21 28.58 13.06
CA LEU A 3 -5.01 27.76 13.29
C LEU A 3 -5.34 26.36 13.86
N HIS A 4 -6.33 26.29 14.76
CA HIS A 4 -6.75 25.01 15.37
C HIS A 4 -7.30 24.03 14.35
N LEU A 5 -8.04 24.51 13.34
CA LEU A 5 -8.58 23.66 12.29
C LEU A 5 -7.46 23.09 11.40
N SER A 6 -6.48 23.93 11.03
CA SER A 6 -5.32 23.47 10.25
C SER A 6 -4.53 22.38 10.99
N VAL A 7 -4.21 22.61 12.27
CA VAL A 7 -3.51 21.64 13.12
C VAL A 7 -4.32 20.35 13.26
N LEU A 8 -5.63 20.44 13.51
CA LEU A 8 -6.51 19.27 13.59
C LEU A 8 -6.53 18.46 12.28
N LEU A 9 -6.57 19.14 11.13
CA LEU A 9 -6.53 18.50 9.82
C LEU A 9 -5.18 17.79 9.58
N PHE A 10 -4.06 18.41 9.96
CA PHE A 10 -2.76 17.74 9.91
C PHE A 10 -2.70 16.52 10.81
N TYR A 11 -3.22 16.61 12.05
CA TYR A 11 -3.33 15.47 12.97
C TYR A 11 -4.20 14.34 12.39
N LEU A 12 -5.32 14.67 11.74
CA LEU A 12 -6.16 13.68 11.07
C LEU A 12 -5.42 13.00 9.92
N VAL A 13 -4.71 13.76 9.08
CA VAL A 13 -3.94 13.23 7.93
C VAL A 13 -2.79 12.32 8.36
N ILE A 14 -2.11 12.59 9.48
CA ILE A 14 -1.06 11.70 10.00
C ILE A 14 -1.61 10.52 10.80
N SER A 15 -2.81 10.65 11.38
CA SER A 15 -3.48 9.58 12.14
C SER A 15 -4.24 8.63 11.21
N LEU A 16 -4.60 9.08 10.01
CA LEU A 16 -4.96 8.21 8.90
C LEU A 16 -3.77 7.25 8.75
N PRO A 17 -3.94 5.95 9.01
CA PRO A 17 -2.86 4.99 8.93
C PRO A 17 -2.29 5.12 7.52
N ALA A 18 -1.11 5.75 7.41
CA ALA A 18 -0.48 6.06 6.14
C ALA A 18 -0.29 4.74 5.41
N GLY A 19 -1.23 4.40 4.52
CA GLY A 19 -1.25 3.14 3.81
C GLY A 19 -0.93 1.92 4.69
N ASN A 20 -1.36 1.88 5.95
CA ASN A 20 -1.25 0.66 6.76
C ASN A 20 -2.36 -0.30 6.31
N CYS A 21 -2.38 -0.64 5.01
CA CYS A 21 -3.07 -1.81 4.45
C CYS A 21 -2.33 -3.09 4.86
N ALA A 22 -1.87 -3.14 6.11
CA ALA A 22 -0.73 -3.92 6.58
C ALA A 22 -1.13 -5.05 7.53
N VAL A 23 -2.43 -5.30 7.75
CA VAL A 23 -2.84 -6.43 8.58
C VAL A 23 -4.08 -7.09 7.98
N GLY A 24 -3.88 -8.23 7.30
CA GLY A 24 -4.92 -9.25 7.10
C GLY A 24 -5.70 -9.26 5.79
N HIS A 25 -5.55 -8.30 4.87
CA HIS A 25 -6.22 -8.35 3.56
C HIS A 25 -5.26 -8.79 2.45
N ARG A 26 -5.66 -9.77 1.61
CA ARG A 26 -4.87 -10.33 0.50
C ARG A 26 -4.68 -9.36 -0.69
N GLY A 27 -4.94 -8.06 -0.53
CA GLY A 27 -4.94 -7.10 -1.64
C GLY A 27 -6.18 -7.24 -2.52
N ILE A 28 -6.29 -6.38 -3.54
CA ILE A 28 -7.40 -6.41 -4.50
C ILE A 28 -6.94 -7.14 -5.76
N GLU A 29 -7.73 -8.12 -6.20
CA GLU A 29 -7.52 -8.80 -7.48
C GLU A 29 -7.96 -7.90 -8.63
N PHE A 30 -7.04 -7.68 -9.57
CA PHE A 30 -7.31 -6.90 -10.77
C PHE A 30 -6.71 -7.64 -11.96
N ARG A 31 -7.54 -7.96 -12.95
CA ARG A 31 -7.22 -8.97 -13.98
C ARG A 31 -5.84 -8.83 -14.61
N THR A 32 -5.40 -7.61 -14.94
CA THR A 32 -4.08 -7.35 -15.55
C THR A 32 -2.93 -7.44 -14.55
N CYS A 33 -3.17 -7.10 -13.27
CA CYS A 33 -2.18 -7.24 -12.21
C CYS A 33 -2.04 -8.71 -11.80
N THR A 34 -3.17 -9.41 -11.65
CA THR A 34 -3.23 -10.83 -11.29
C THR A 34 -2.64 -11.72 -12.38
N SER A 35 -2.74 -11.36 -13.67
CA SER A 35 -2.03 -12.07 -14.75
C SER A 35 -0.50 -12.01 -14.62
N MET A 36 0.02 -11.01 -13.90
CA MET A 36 1.45 -10.88 -13.58
C MET A 36 1.82 -11.52 -12.23
N GLN A 37 0.88 -12.24 -11.60
CA GLN A 37 0.97 -12.76 -10.24
C GLN A 37 1.10 -11.64 -9.18
N GLY A 38 0.60 -10.45 -9.50
CA GLY A 38 0.54 -9.31 -8.61
C GLY A 38 -0.84 -9.09 -8.02
N LEU A 39 -0.89 -8.23 -7.00
CA LEU A 39 -2.10 -7.79 -6.33
C LEU A 39 -2.07 -6.26 -6.19
N CYS A 40 -3.24 -5.62 -6.18
CA CYS A 40 -3.35 -4.18 -6.06
C CYS A 40 -3.39 -3.75 -4.59
N PHE A 41 -2.59 -2.75 -4.23
CA PHE A 41 -2.53 -2.13 -2.90
C PHE A 41 -2.44 -0.60 -3.00
N PHE A 42 -2.80 0.13 -1.93
CA PHE A 42 -2.53 1.57 -1.82
C PHE A 42 -1.05 1.80 -1.44
N GLY A 43 -0.15 1.59 -2.40
CA GLY A 43 1.29 1.51 -2.18
C GLY A 43 1.77 0.08 -1.92
N CYS A 44 2.99 -0.25 -2.35
CA CYS A 44 3.55 -1.60 -2.17
C CYS A 44 4.10 -1.80 -0.76
N ARG A 45 3.84 -2.99 -0.20
CA ARG A 45 4.39 -3.39 1.10
C ARG A 45 5.89 -3.66 0.99
N PRO A 46 6.64 -3.59 2.11
CA PRO A 46 8.02 -4.08 2.15
C PRO A 46 8.10 -5.53 1.64
N GLY A 47 9.08 -5.83 0.78
CA GLY A 47 9.21 -7.13 0.12
C GLY A 47 8.27 -7.35 -1.06
N TRP A 48 7.55 -6.32 -1.50
CA TRP A 48 6.80 -6.32 -2.75
C TRP A 48 7.34 -5.26 -3.70
N ILE A 49 7.56 -5.66 -4.94
CA ILE A 49 7.99 -4.77 -6.03
C ILE A 49 6.79 -4.12 -6.70
N TRP A 50 6.92 -2.83 -6.98
CA TRP A 50 5.97 -2.08 -7.77
C TRP A 50 6.12 -2.42 -9.26
N ILE A 51 5.03 -2.72 -9.95
CA ILE A 51 5.02 -3.05 -11.38
C ILE A 51 4.37 -1.94 -12.20
N ALA A 52 3.15 -1.55 -11.82
CA ALA A 52 2.34 -0.60 -12.57
C ALA A 52 1.24 -0.02 -11.67
N PHE A 53 0.48 0.94 -12.18
CA PHE A 53 -0.80 1.33 -11.57
C PHE A 53 -1.90 0.32 -11.94
N CYS A 54 -2.82 0.10 -11.01
CA CYS A 54 -4.12 -0.48 -11.31
C CYS A 54 -5.03 0.61 -11.92
N ASN A 55 -6.27 0.32 -12.32
CA ASN A 55 -7.19 1.28 -12.95
C ASN A 55 -7.57 2.54 -12.10
N ASN A 56 -6.90 2.79 -10.97
CA ASN A 56 -7.08 3.93 -10.07
C ASN A 56 -5.74 4.26 -9.38
N ILE A 57 -5.72 5.04 -8.29
CA ILE A 57 -4.53 5.42 -7.51
C ILE A 57 -3.84 4.26 -6.74
N MET A 58 -4.23 3.02 -7.02
CA MET A 58 -3.64 1.82 -6.44
C MET A 58 -2.45 1.33 -7.27
N SER A 59 -1.48 0.75 -6.58
CA SER A 59 -0.28 0.15 -7.16
C SER A 59 -0.44 -1.36 -7.31
N CYS A 60 -0.16 -1.89 -8.49
CA CYS A 60 0.04 -3.31 -8.71
C CYS A 60 1.41 -3.70 -8.18
N CYS A 61 1.42 -4.59 -7.19
CA CYS A 61 2.63 -5.04 -6.52
C CYS A 61 2.76 -6.56 -6.65
N LYS A 62 3.98 -7.05 -6.79
CA LYS A 62 4.29 -8.49 -6.77
C LYS A 62 5.28 -8.80 -5.65
N GLN A 63 5.10 -9.92 -4.98
CA GLN A 63 6.03 -10.34 -3.94
C GLN A 63 7.41 -10.59 -4.54
N ASP A 64 8.43 -9.96 -3.97
CA ASP A 64 9.83 -10.22 -4.31
C ASP A 64 10.26 -11.51 -3.62
N THR A 65 10.74 -12.47 -4.40
CA THR A 65 11.24 -13.76 -3.90
C THR A 65 12.76 -13.81 -3.84
N LEU A 66 13.45 -12.80 -4.39
CA LEU A 66 14.91 -12.78 -4.52
C LEU A 66 15.56 -11.89 -3.46
N PHE A 67 15.00 -10.70 -3.22
CA PHE A 67 15.56 -9.70 -2.31
C PHE A 67 14.56 -9.21 -1.26
N ALA A 68 13.72 -10.11 -0.75
CA ALA A 68 12.79 -9.79 0.33
C ALA A 68 13.55 -9.32 1.59
N PRO A 69 13.31 -8.09 2.08
CA PRO A 69 13.91 -7.61 3.30
C PRO A 69 13.27 -8.32 4.51
N PRO A 70 13.98 -8.50 5.63
CA PRO A 70 13.50 -9.28 6.78
C PRO A 70 12.18 -8.75 7.38
N GLN A 71 11.90 -7.46 7.18
CA GLN A 71 10.64 -6.83 7.61
C GLN A 71 9.41 -7.34 6.84
N SER A 72 9.60 -8.01 5.69
CA SER A 72 8.51 -8.55 4.88
C SER A 72 7.79 -9.74 5.52
N GLU A 73 8.40 -10.45 6.47
CA GLU A 73 7.76 -11.56 7.18
C GLU A 73 6.72 -11.12 8.22
N VAL A 74 6.73 -9.83 8.58
CA VAL A 74 5.91 -9.26 9.65
C VAL A 74 4.59 -8.64 9.10
N PHE A 75 4.43 -8.53 7.77
CA PHE A 75 3.38 -7.74 7.10
C PHE A 75 2.55 -8.49 6.04
#